data_AF-A0A0E9LXG1-F1
#
_entry.id   AF-A0A0E9LXG1-F1
#
_cell.length_a   1.000
_cell.length_b   1.000
_cell.length_c   1.000
_cell.angle_alpha   90.00
_cell.angle_beta   90.00
_cell.angle_gamma   90.00
#
_symmetry.space_group_name_H-M   'P 1'
#
loop_
_entity.id
_entity.type
_entity.pdbx_description
1 polymer ?
#
loop_
_entity_poly.entity_id
_entity_poly.type
_entity_poly.pdbx_seq_one_letter_code
_entity_poly.pdbx_strand_id
1 'polypeptide(L)'
;MVTRMLRVAYKRNYASETPEMVHSVTEMNRYIERLDDDFRIPFKMHTDGYKYKEIAEQLELPIGTVKSRIFFTRKKLQEMLRDSEGSYAN
;
A
#
# COMPACT_ATOMS: atom_id res chain seq x y z
N MET A 1 -5.54 -28.63 11.52
CA MET A 1 -5.47 -28.96 10.08
C MET A 1 -5.63 -27.75 9.14
N VAL A 2 -6.20 -26.62 9.58
CA VAL A 2 -6.42 -25.41 8.73
C VAL A 2 -5.18 -24.55 8.44
N THR A 3 -4.16 -24.53 9.31
CA THR A 3 -3.00 -23.63 9.19
C THR A 3 -2.03 -23.99 8.05
N ARG A 4 -2.02 -25.24 7.59
CA ARG A 4 -1.12 -25.69 6.49
C ARG A 4 -1.67 -25.32 5.11
N MET A 5 -2.99 -25.25 4.94
CA MET A 5 -3.64 -24.86 3.67
C MET A 5 -3.54 -23.35 3.41
N LEU A 6 -3.70 -22.50 4.43
CA LEU A 6 -3.53 -21.05 4.27
C LEU A 6 -2.10 -20.67 3.88
N ARG A 7 -1.09 -21.35 4.45
CA ARG A 7 0.32 -21.14 4.09
C ARG A 7 0.64 -21.55 2.65
N VAL A 8 -0.02 -22.60 2.15
CA VAL A 8 0.11 -23.07 0.77
C VAL A 8 -0.62 -22.14 -0.20
N ALA A 9 -1.82 -21.67 0.14
CA ALA A 9 -2.59 -20.72 -0.67
C ALA A 9 -1.89 -19.35 -0.76
N TYR A 10 -1.32 -18.85 0.35
CA TYR A 10 -0.55 -17.61 0.36
C TYR A 10 0.71 -17.69 -0.52
N LYS A 11 1.41 -18.83 -0.48
CA LYS A 11 2.63 -19.05 -1.27
C LYS A 11 2.37 -19.29 -2.76
N ARG A 12 1.15 -19.68 -3.16
CA ARG A 12 0.83 -20.10 -4.54
C ARG A 12 0.52 -18.94 -5.49
N ASN A 13 0.14 -17.77 -4.97
CA ASN A 13 -0.18 -16.59 -5.78
C ASN A 13 1.02 -15.62 -5.99
N TYR A 14 2.13 -15.83 -5.28
CA TYR A 14 3.35 -14.99 -5.39
C TYR A 14 4.58 -15.79 -5.86
N ALA A 15 4.39 -16.99 -6.41
CA ALA A 15 5.49 -17.90 -6.78
C ALA A 15 6.23 -17.53 -8.08
N SER A 16 6.01 -16.33 -8.63
CA SER A 16 6.80 -15.76 -9.73
C SER A 16 7.27 -14.37 -9.31
N GLU A 17 8.23 -14.32 -8.38
CA GLU A 17 8.98 -13.10 -8.08
C GLU A 17 9.90 -12.81 -9.27
N THR A 18 9.35 -12.28 -10.36
CA THR A 18 10.20 -11.76 -11.42
C THR A 18 10.97 -10.55 -10.86
N PRO A 19 12.23 -10.31 -11.27
CA PRO A 19 13.02 -9.19 -10.77
C PRO A 19 12.29 -7.83 -10.84
N GLU A 20 11.42 -7.67 -11.84
CA GLU A 20 10.62 -6.47 -12.07
C GLU A 20 9.58 -6.28 -10.96
N MET A 21 8.87 -7.33 -10.54
CA MET A 21 7.88 -7.25 -9.45
C MET A 21 8.54 -6.90 -8.12
N VAL A 22 9.69 -7.50 -7.82
CA VAL A 22 10.47 -7.21 -6.60
C VAL A 22 10.96 -5.76 -6.61
N HIS A 23 11.41 -5.27 -7.77
CA HIS A 23 11.83 -3.89 -7.93
C HIS A 23 10.67 -2.90 -7.66
N SER A 24 9.52 -3.09 -8.30
CA SER A 24 8.34 -2.23 -8.14
C SER A 24 7.83 -2.20 -6.69
N VAL A 25 7.82 -3.35 -6.00
CA VAL A 25 7.45 -3.42 -4.57
C VAL A 25 8.44 -2.66 -3.69
N THR A 26 9.73 -2.78 -3.98
CA THR A 26 10.77 -2.06 -3.25
C THR A 26 10.65 -0.54 -3.44
N GLU A 27 10.40 -0.10 -4.67
CA GLU A 27 10.17 1.31 -5.02
C GLU A 27 8.95 1.91 -4.29
N MET A 28 7.82 1.20 -4.30
CA MET A 28 6.62 1.62 -3.57
C MET A 28 6.87 1.76 -2.07
N ASN A 29 7.56 0.80 -1.46
CA ASN A 29 7.88 0.87 -0.03
C ASN A 29 8.77 2.07 0.29
N ARG A 30 9.79 2.33 -0.54
CA ARG A 30 10.64 3.53 -0.37
C ARG A 30 9.84 4.83 -0.49
N TYR A 31 8.88 4.87 -1.40
CA TYR A 31 8.00 6.04 -1.54
C TYR A 31 7.14 6.24 -0.30
N ILE A 32 6.48 5.18 0.19
CA ILE A 32 5.62 5.25 1.39
C ILE A 32 6.42 5.76 2.59
N GLU A 33 7.65 5.30 2.78
CA GLU A 33 8.50 5.75 3.90
C GLU A 33 8.99 7.20 3.77
N ARG A 34 8.88 7.81 2.57
CA ARG A 34 9.20 9.24 2.34
C ARG A 34 7.99 10.16 2.44
N LEU A 35 6.78 9.62 2.55
CA LEU A 35 5.59 10.43 2.74
C LEU A 35 5.62 11.10 4.12
N ASP A 36 5.13 12.34 4.18
CA ASP A 36 4.84 12.99 5.45
C ASP A 36 3.92 12.12 6.29
N ASP A 37 4.12 12.14 7.61
CA ASP A 37 3.39 11.34 8.59
C ASP A 37 1.87 11.53 8.48
N ASP A 38 1.46 12.73 8.09
CA ASP A 38 0.08 13.08 7.81
C ASP A 38 -0.58 12.18 6.75
N PHE A 39 0.18 11.67 5.78
CA PHE A 39 -0.30 10.77 4.74
C PHE A 39 0.13 9.32 4.99
N ARG A 40 1.34 9.12 5.52
CA ARG A 40 1.94 7.82 5.78
C ARG A 40 1.21 7.05 6.87
N ILE A 41 0.95 7.69 8.02
CA ILE A 41 0.35 7.03 9.19
C ILE A 41 -1.08 6.56 8.92
N PRO A 42 -2.02 7.41 8.43
CA PRO A 42 -3.38 6.96 8.13
C PRO A 42 -3.41 5.86 7.06
N PHE A 43 -2.52 5.95 6.07
CA PHE A 43 -2.41 4.94 5.02
C PHE A 43 -1.93 3.60 5.57
N LYS A 44 -0.86 3.56 6.38
CA LYS A 44 -0.35 2.34 7.02
C LYS A 44 -1.42 1.70 7.92
N MET A 45 -2.07 2.49 8.76
CA MET A 45 -3.15 1.99 9.62
C MET A 45 -4.29 1.38 8.79
N HIS A 46 -4.70 2.00 7.69
CA HIS A 46 -5.70 1.39 6.82
C HIS A 46 -5.18 0.08 6.21
N THR A 47 -3.93 0.02 5.72
CA THR A 47 -3.39 -1.23 5.15
C THR A 47 -3.27 -2.33 6.19
N ASP A 48 -3.10 -1.98 7.47
CA ASP A 48 -3.07 -2.90 8.60
C ASP A 48 -4.48 -3.35 9.05
N GLY A 49 -5.54 -2.81 8.45
CA GLY A 49 -6.92 -3.26 8.63
C GLY A 49 -7.80 -2.37 9.51
N TYR A 50 -7.29 -1.25 10.01
CA TYR A 50 -8.09 -0.30 10.78
C TYR A 50 -9.16 0.36 9.89
N LYS A 51 -10.36 0.54 10.45
CA LYS A 51 -11.46 1.25 9.78
C LYS A 51 -11.23 2.75 9.84
N TYR A 52 -11.79 3.47 8.87
CA TYR A 52 -11.69 4.94 8.80
C TYR A 52 -12.10 5.66 10.10
N LYS A 53 -13.10 5.14 10.83
CA LYS A 53 -13.53 5.71 12.11
C LYS A 53 -12.48 5.54 13.19
N GLU A 54 -11.91 4.34 13.31
CA GLU A 54 -10.87 4.02 14.30
C GLU A 54 -9.61 4.87 14.06
N ILE A 55 -9.23 5.07 12.80
CA ILE A 55 -8.10 5.93 12.42
C ILE A 55 -8.40 7.41 12.74
N ALA A 56 -9.63 7.87 12.45
CA ALA A 56 -10.05 9.25 12.72
C ALA A 56 -10.04 9.55 14.22
N GLU A 57 -10.53 8.63 15.03
CA GLU A 57 -10.52 8.73 16.50
C GLU A 57 -9.09 8.70 17.05
N GLN A 58 -8.27 7.74 16.61
CA GLN A 58 -6.90 7.58 17.12
C GLN A 58 -5.96 8.75 16.76
N LEU A 59 -6.18 9.40 15.61
CA LEU A 59 -5.37 10.52 15.15
C LEU A 59 -6.01 11.89 15.46
N GLU A 60 -7.18 11.91 16.11
CA GLU A 60 -7.96 13.12 16.38
C GLU A 60 -8.23 13.96 15.11
N LEU A 61 -8.55 13.28 14.00
CA LEU A 61 -8.80 13.89 12.70
C LEU A 61 -10.26 13.72 12.27
N PRO A 62 -10.82 14.64 11.47
CA PRO A 62 -12.09 14.40 10.79
C PRO A 62 -12.02 13.18 9.88
N ILE A 63 -13.07 12.34 9.88
CA ILE A 63 -13.14 11.14 9.02
C ILE A 63 -12.96 11.47 7.52
N GLY A 64 -13.40 12.67 7.09
CA GLY A 64 -13.18 13.16 5.73
C GLY A 64 -11.70 13.37 5.40
N THR A 65 -10.93 13.89 6.36
CA THR A 65 -9.48 14.10 6.25
C THR A 65 -8.72 12.78 6.15
N VAL A 66 -9.11 11.79 6.96
CA VAL A 66 -8.53 10.44 6.87
C VAL A 66 -8.79 9.82 5.49
N LYS A 67 -10.03 9.89 5.00
CA LYS A 67 -10.41 9.38 3.67
C LYS A 67 -9.61 10.07 2.57
N SER A 68 -9.51 11.40 2.60
CA SER A 68 -8.81 12.16 1.56
C SER A 68 -7.31 11.84 1.56
N ARG A 69 -6.65 11.84 2.72
CA ARG A 69 -5.22 11.47 2.85
C ARG A 69 -4.93 10.08 2.28
N ILE A 70 -5.75 9.08 2.62
CA ILE A 70 -5.59 7.72 2.11
C ILE A 70 -5.83 7.65 0.60
N PHE A 71 -6.87 8.33 0.10
CA PHE A 71 -7.17 8.38 -1.33
C PHE A 71 -6.02 9.02 -2.12
N PHE A 72 -5.48 10.15 -1.66
CA PHE A 72 -4.35 10.82 -2.30
C PHE A 72 -3.09 9.93 -2.32
N THR A 73 -2.78 9.25 -1.21
CA THR A 73 -1.65 8.31 -1.16
C THR A 73 -1.80 7.19 -2.18
N ARG A 74 -3.01 6.58 -2.29
CA ARG A 74 -3.29 5.54 -3.30
C ARG A 74 -3.09 6.06 -4.72
N LYS A 75 -3.59 7.26 -5.01
CA LYS A 75 -3.47 7.86 -6.35
C LYS A 75 -2.01 8.08 -6.74
N LYS A 76 -1.19 8.64 -5.84
CA LYS A 76 0.24 8.84 -6.11
C LYS A 76 0.98 7.53 -6.32
N LEU A 77 0.69 6.49 -5.54
CA LEU A 77 1.26 5.16 -5.74
C LEU A 77 0.88 4.56 -7.10
N GLN A 78 -0.37 4.74 -7.54
CA GLN A 78 -0.83 4.29 -8.86
C GLN A 78 -0.13 5.04 -10.00
N GLU A 79 0.08 6.34 -9.86
CA GLU A 79 0.82 7.16 -10.84
C GLU A 79 2.26 6.66 -10.99
N MET A 80 2.96 6.42 -9.89
CA MET A 80 4.34 5.88 -9.91
C MET A 80 4.45 4.54 -10.63
N LEU A 81 3.50 3.63 -10.39
CA LEU A 81 3.50 2.33 -11.05
C LEU A 81 3.28 2.46 -12.57
N ARG A 82 2.42 3.38 -13.00
CA ARG A 82 2.18 3.66 -14.43
C ARG A 82 3.42 4.22 -15.12
N ASP A 83 4.14 5.13 -14.45
CA ASP A 83 5.37 5.70 -14.99
C ASP A 83 6.48 4.64 -15.12
N SER A 84 6.49 3.66 -14.22
CA SER A 84 7.43 2.53 -14.24
C SER A 84 7.17 1.57 -15.40
N GLU A 85 5.91 1.36 -15.79
CA GLU A 85 5.54 0.52 -16.95
C GLU A 85 5.79 1.22 -18.30
N GLY A 86 5.75 2.56 -18.35
CA GLY A 86 6.00 3.34 -19.56
C GLY A 86 7.45 3.35 -20.05
N SER A 87 8.41 2.97 -19.21
CA SER A 87 9.85 2.97 -19.54
C SER A 87 10.29 1.83 -20.47
N TYR A 88 9.41 0.87 -20.78
CA TYR A 88 9.70 -0.28 -21.67
C TYR A 88 8.94 -0.22 -23.00
N ALA A 89 8.21 0.87 -23.26
CA ALA A 89 7.40 1.06 -24.47
C ALA A 89 8.03 2.03 -25.50
N ASN A 90 9.31 2.40 -25.34
CA ASN A 90 10.11 3.10 -26.36
C ASN A 90 11.42 2.37 -26.61
#